data_AF-A0A829GRB5-F1
#
_entry.id   AF-A0A829GRB5-F1
#
_cell.length_a   1.000
_cell.length_b   1.000
_cell.length_c   1.000
_cell.angle_alpha   90.00
_cell.angle_beta   90.00
_cell.angle_gamma   90.00
#
_symmetry.space_group_name_H-M   'P 1'
#
loop_
_entity.id
_entity.type
_entity.pdbx_description
1 polymer ?
#
loop_
_entity_poly.entity_id
_entity_poly.type
_entity_poly.pdbx_seq_one_letter_code
_entity_poly.pdbx_strand_id
1 'polypeptide(L)'
;MTKVHSIYVLGGAGFFAILFAFIGKLSALIRSIPSPVIGGISFLLFGVIASNGLRVLIDNKVNFDQKRNLMIASTILVIGIGNASLQFSGYQFSGLALATVIGIFLNFVLPEHAANEEEAEKNDLI
;
A
#
# COMPACT_ATOMS: atom_id res chain seq x y z
N MET A 1 -14.98 8.01 6.19
CA MET A 1 -15.82 7.87 7.39
C MET A 1 -15.40 8.93 8.41
N THR A 2 -16.35 9.42 9.23
CA THR A 2 -16.33 10.62 10.13
C THR A 2 -16.32 12.02 9.49
N LYS A 3 -15.82 12.23 8.26
CA LYS A 3 -15.70 13.58 7.63
C LYS A 3 -14.91 14.60 8.46
N VAL A 4 -14.16 14.16 9.47
CA VAL A 4 -13.35 15.03 10.33
C VAL A 4 -11.91 15.04 9.81
N HIS A 5 -11.55 16.10 9.08
CA HIS A 5 -10.19 16.35 8.59
C HIS A 5 -9.46 17.39 9.48
N SER A 6 -9.62 17.30 10.80
CA SER A 6 -9.06 18.29 11.74
C SER A 6 -7.71 17.84 12.28
N ILE A 7 -6.68 18.66 12.08
CA ILE A 7 -5.34 18.44 12.66
C ILE A 7 -5.38 18.41 14.20
N TYR A 8 -6.32 19.13 14.81
CA TYR A 8 -6.47 19.22 16.26
C TYR A 8 -6.92 17.89 16.86
N VAL A 9 -7.70 17.10 16.11
CA VAL A 9 -8.13 15.78 16.55
C VAL A 9 -6.96 14.80 16.51
N LEU A 10 -6.13 14.86 15.47
CA LEU A 10 -4.94 14.01 15.36
C LEU A 10 -3.89 14.39 16.43
N GLY A 11 -3.69 15.69 16.66
CA GLY A 11 -2.82 16.21 17.73
C GLY A 11 -3.33 15.82 19.13
N GLY A 12 -4.64 15.93 19.37
CA GLY A 12 -5.27 15.47 20.61
C GLY A 12 -5.10 13.97 20.83
N ALA A 13 -5.31 13.15 19.79
CA ALA A 13 -5.09 11.70 19.86
C ALA A 13 -3.63 11.36 20.21
N GLY A 14 -2.66 12.05 19.61
CA GLY A 14 -1.25 11.90 19.94
C GLY A 14 -0.92 12.29 21.38
N PHE A 15 -1.47 13.41 21.87
CA PHE A 15 -1.31 13.85 23.25
C PHE A 15 -1.87 12.82 24.25
N PHE A 16 -3.08 12.30 24.01
CA PHE A 16 -3.65 11.24 24.84
C PHE A 16 -2.86 9.94 24.78
N ALA A 17 -2.33 9.56 23.61
CA ALA A 17 -1.47 8.37 23.50
C ALA A 17 -0.20 8.48 24.36
N ILE A 18 0.45 9.65 24.36
CA ILE A 18 1.60 9.93 25.21
C ILE A 18 1.20 9.87 26.69
N LEU A 19 0.11 10.54 27.07
CA LEU A 19 -0.37 10.54 28.46
C LEU A 19 -0.69 9.11 28.96
N PHE A 20 -1.34 8.31 28.13
CA PHE A 20 -1.68 6.92 28.42
C PHE A 20 -0.48 5.99 28.48
N ALA A 21 0.60 6.28 27.75
CA ALA A 21 1.84 5.52 27.81
C ALA A 21 2.53 5.60 29.19
N PHE A 22 2.34 6.70 29.95
CA PHE A 22 2.88 6.85 31.30
C PHE A 22 2.03 6.20 32.40
N ILE A 23 0.80 5.77 32.11
CA ILE A 23 -0.10 5.14 33.08
C ILE A 23 0.08 3.62 33.06
N GLY A 24 0.96 3.09 33.93
CA GLY A 24 1.27 1.65 33.98
C GLY A 24 0.05 0.74 34.22
N LYS A 25 -0.98 1.21 34.94
CA LYS A 25 -2.24 0.46 35.14
C LYS A 25 -2.99 0.21 33.83
N LEU A 26 -2.98 1.19 32.92
CA LEU A 26 -3.62 1.08 31.62
C LEU A 26 -2.84 0.12 30.71
N SER A 27 -1.50 0.17 30.74
CA SER A 27 -0.66 -0.78 30.01
C SER A 27 -0.88 -2.23 30.48
N ALA A 28 -1.07 -2.46 31.78
CA ALA A 28 -1.40 -3.77 32.32
C ALA A 28 -2.77 -4.27 31.84
N LEU A 29 -3.77 -3.38 31.74
CA LEU A 29 -5.08 -3.71 31.20
C LEU A 29 -5.01 -4.09 29.71
N ILE A 30 -4.24 -3.35 28.90
CA ILE A 30 -4.05 -3.68 27.48
C ILE A 30 -3.38 -5.04 27.32
N ARG A 31 -2.41 -5.39 28.18
CA ARG A 31 -1.77 -6.72 28.18
C ARG A 31 -2.70 -7.86 28.59
N SER A 32 -3.81 -7.56 29.27
CA SER A 32 -4.86 -8.54 29.61
C SER A 32 -5.68 -8.95 28.37
N ILE A 33 -5.63 -8.17 27.28
CA ILE A 33 -6.39 -8.46 26.06
C ILE A 33 -5.82 -9.71 25.37
N PRO A 34 -6.64 -10.73 25.07
CA PRO A 34 -6.19 -11.95 24.41
C PRO A 34 -5.58 -11.68 23.02
N SER A 35 -4.50 -12.38 22.68
CA SER A 35 -3.83 -12.30 21.37
C SER A 35 -4.78 -12.46 20.17
N PRO A 36 -5.81 -13.33 20.18
CA PRO A 36 -6.76 -13.43 19.06
C PRO A 36 -7.50 -12.13 18.74
N VAL A 37 -7.80 -11.30 19.75
CA VAL A 37 -8.51 -10.01 19.55
C VAL A 37 -7.58 -8.98 18.93
N ILE A 38 -6.34 -8.90 19.42
CA ILE A 38 -5.31 -8.00 18.87
C ILE A 38 -5.02 -8.35 17.41
N GLY A 39 -4.96 -9.65 17.10
CA GLY A 39 -4.82 -10.15 15.73
C GLY A 39 -6.00 -9.73 14.84
N GLY A 40 -7.24 -9.88 15.33
CA GLY A 40 -8.44 -9.49 14.57
C GLY A 40 -8.52 -8.00 14.26
N ILE A 41 -8.23 -7.13 15.23
CA ILE A 41 -8.18 -5.67 15.00
C ILE A 41 -7.09 -5.31 14.00
N SER A 42 -5.90 -5.91 14.13
CA SER A 42 -4.79 -5.67 13.20
C SER A 42 -5.13 -6.11 11.77
N PHE A 43 -5.76 -7.27 11.61
CA PHE A 43 -6.22 -7.78 10.32
C PHE A 43 -7.22 -6.82 9.65
N LEU A 44 -8.22 -6.34 10.40
CA LEU A 44 -9.17 -5.35 9.89
C LEU A 44 -8.50 -4.03 9.51
N LEU A 45 -7.58 -3.53 10.33
CA LEU A 45 -6.85 -2.30 10.05
C LEU A 45 -6.02 -2.42 8.77
N PHE A 46 -5.27 -3.51 8.59
CA PHE A 46 -4.50 -3.75 7.36
C PHE A 46 -5.42 -3.92 6.13
N GLY A 47 -6.57 -4.57 6.28
CA GLY A 47 -7.57 -4.69 5.21
C GLY A 47 -8.15 -3.33 4.77
N VAL A 48 -8.42 -2.43 5.72
CA VAL A 48 -8.88 -1.06 5.42
C VAL A 48 -7.78 -0.25 4.73
N ILE A 49 -6.52 -0.38 5.15
CA ILE A 49 -5.39 0.29 4.49
C ILE A 49 -5.26 -0.19 3.03
N ALA A 50 -5.28 -1.51 2.80
CA ALA A 50 -5.22 -2.08 1.45
C ALA A 50 -6.39 -1.63 0.57
N SER A 51 -7.61 -1.62 1.13
CA SER A 51 -8.82 -1.15 0.42
C SER A 51 -8.75 0.34 0.07
N ASN A 52 -8.18 1.17 0.94
CA ASN A 52 -7.94 2.59 0.63
C ASN A 52 -6.89 2.75 -0.46
N GLY A 53 -5.85 1.92 -0.49
CA GLY A 53 -4.90 1.87 -1.60
C GLY A 53 -5.60 1.57 -2.93
N LEU A 54 -6.42 0.52 -2.99
CA LEU A 54 -7.20 0.19 -4.19
C LEU A 54 -8.16 1.31 -4.59
N ARG A 55 -8.82 1.95 -3.61
CA ARG A 55 -9.69 3.11 -3.85
C ARG A 55 -8.95 4.25 -4.53
N VAL A 56 -7.70 4.52 -4.16
CA VAL A 56 -6.89 5.55 -4.83
C VAL A 56 -6.73 5.24 -6.32
N LEU A 57 -6.54 3.98 -6.73
CA LEU A 57 -6.44 3.62 -8.14
C LEU A 57 -7.75 3.87 -8.90
N ILE A 58 -8.89 3.58 -8.26
CA ILE A 58 -10.23 3.80 -8.83
C ILE A 58 -10.55 5.30 -8.91
N ASP A 59 -10.30 6.05 -7.84
CA ASP A 59 -10.58 7.49 -7.75
C ASP A 59 -9.72 8.29 -8.76
N ASN A 60 -8.48 7.86 -9.00
CA ASN A 60 -7.61 8.42 -10.05
C ASN A 60 -7.93 7.90 -11.46
N LYS A 61 -8.95 7.03 -11.61
CA LYS A 61 -9.37 6.45 -12.90
C LYS A 61 -8.20 5.84 -13.69
N VAL A 62 -7.36 5.06 -13.01
CA VAL A 62 -6.23 4.37 -13.67
C VAL A 62 -6.77 3.46 -14.77
N ASN A 63 -6.37 3.72 -16.02
CA ASN A 63 -6.78 2.91 -17.16
C ASN A 63 -5.92 1.64 -17.21
N PHE A 64 -6.52 0.49 -16.90
CA PHE A 64 -5.89 -0.84 -16.98
C PHE A 64 -5.94 -1.47 -18.37
N ASP A 65 -6.62 -0.85 -19.33
CA ASP A 65 -6.58 -1.25 -20.74
C ASP A 65 -5.21 -0.95 -21.35
N GLN A 66 -4.56 0.13 -20.88
CA GLN A 66 -3.18 0.42 -21.23
C GLN A 66 -2.24 -0.63 -20.63
N LYS A 67 -1.55 -1.36 -21.51
CA LYS A 67 -0.60 -2.44 -21.13
C LYS A 67 0.43 -1.96 -20.11
N ARG A 68 0.91 -0.70 -20.21
CA ARG A 68 1.86 -0.09 -19.27
C ARG A 68 1.34 -0.10 -17.83
N ASN A 69 0.13 0.41 -17.59
CA ASN A 69 -0.42 0.53 -16.25
C ASN A 69 -0.74 -0.85 -15.66
N LEU A 70 -1.24 -1.77 -16.49
CA LEU A 70 -1.51 -3.15 -16.10
C LEU A 70 -0.22 -3.87 -15.69
N MET A 71 0.88 -3.72 -16.45
CA MET A 71 2.17 -4.33 -16.14
C MET A 71 2.79 -3.80 -14.85
N ILE A 72 2.75 -2.48 -14.66
CA ILE A 72 3.26 -1.83 -13.43
C ILE A 72 2.48 -2.33 -12.21
N ALA A 73 1.15 -2.26 -12.25
CA ALA A 73 0.30 -2.67 -11.14
C ALA A 73 0.44 -4.16 -10.81
N SER A 74 0.47 -5.02 -11.82
CA SER A 74 0.61 -6.46 -11.64
C SER A 74 1.96 -6.83 -11.01
N THR A 75 3.04 -6.18 -11.44
CA THR A 75 4.39 -6.42 -10.90
C THR A 75 4.48 -5.97 -9.44
N ILE A 76 3.97 -4.78 -9.11
CA ILE A 76 3.92 -4.29 -7.72
C ILE A 76 3.11 -5.24 -6.84
N LEU A 77 1.97 -5.74 -7.34
CA LEU A 77 1.09 -6.63 -6.59
C LEU A 77 1.75 -7.99 -6.32
N VAL A 78 2.39 -8.60 -7.33
CA VAL A 78 3.08 -9.89 -7.19
C VAL A 78 4.23 -9.80 -6.19
N ILE A 79 5.06 -8.76 -6.29
CA ILE A 79 6.23 -8.59 -5.41
C ILE A 79 5.80 -8.19 -3.99
N GLY A 80 4.80 -7.32 -3.87
CA GLY A 80 4.29 -6.82 -2.60
C GLY A 80 3.56 -7.89 -1.79
N ILE A 81 2.61 -8.62 -2.40
CA ILE A 81 1.85 -9.69 -1.74
C ILE A 81 2.72 -10.95 -1.58
N GLY A 82 3.55 -11.26 -2.57
CA GLY A 82 4.45 -12.43 -2.54
C GLY A 82 5.60 -12.32 -1.53
N ASN A 83 5.73 -11.19 -0.83
CA ASN A 83 6.76 -10.93 0.17
C ASN A 83 8.18 -11.25 -0.31
N ALA A 84 8.51 -10.84 -1.54
CA ALA A 84 9.84 -11.05 -2.08
C ALA A 84 10.88 -10.24 -1.30
N SER A 85 11.62 -10.87 -0.39
CA SER A 85 12.68 -10.22 0.38
C SER A 85 14.03 -10.44 -0.29
N LEU A 86 14.75 -9.37 -0.60
CA LEU A 86 16.14 -9.45 -1.04
C LEU A 86 17.05 -9.23 0.17
N GLN A 87 17.93 -10.20 0.41
CA GLN A 87 18.96 -10.13 1.44
C GLN A 87 20.31 -9.94 0.76
N PHE A 88 20.85 -8.73 0.82
CA PHE A 88 22.19 -8.43 0.31
C PHE A 88 23.13 -8.24 1.50
N SER A 89 23.97 -9.26 1.74
CA SER A 89 25.14 -9.22 2.65
C SER A 89 24.91 -8.44 3.97
N GLY A 90 23.78 -8.68 4.65
CA GLY A 90 23.43 -8.05 5.93
C GLY A 90 22.29 -7.02 5.89
N TYR A 91 21.89 -6.54 4.70
CA TYR A 91 20.74 -5.66 4.53
C TYR A 91 19.53 -6.45 4.02
N GLN A 92 18.42 -6.40 4.75
CA GLN A 92 17.17 -7.04 4.36
C GLN A 92 16.15 -6.00 3.89
N PHE A 93 15.84 -6.03 2.60
CA PHE A 93 14.79 -5.21 2.03
C PHE A 93 13.45 -5.92 2.18
N SER A 94 12.50 -5.25 2.83
CA SER A 94 11.12 -5.71 2.89
C SER A 94 10.51 -5.79 1.48
N GLY A 95 9.68 -6.79 1.21
CA GLY A 95 9.00 -6.94 -0.08
C GLY A 95 8.17 -5.71 -0.47
N LEU A 96 7.64 -4.97 0.50
CA LEU A 96 6.96 -3.69 0.24
C LEU A 96 7.92 -2.62 -0.30
N ALA A 97 9.12 -2.51 0.29
CA ALA A 97 10.14 -1.56 -0.16
C ALA A 97 10.60 -1.91 -1.57
N LEU A 98 10.85 -3.19 -1.83
CA LEU A 98 11.26 -3.69 -3.14
C LEU A 98 10.17 -3.45 -4.21
N ALA A 99 8.92 -3.76 -3.90
CA ALA A 99 7.79 -3.51 -4.79
C ALA A 99 7.65 -2.03 -5.15
N THR A 100 7.88 -1.13 -4.19
CA THR A 100 7.82 0.31 -4.41
C THR A 100 8.95 0.79 -5.33
N VAL A 101 10.19 0.34 -5.08
CA VAL A 101 11.36 0.70 -5.91
C VAL A 101 11.18 0.20 -7.33
N ILE A 102 10.77 -1.06 -7.49
CA ILE A 102 10.51 -1.66 -8.81
C ILE A 102 9.36 -0.94 -9.51
N GLY A 103 8.28 -0.61 -8.80
CA GLY A 103 7.16 0.15 -9.36
C GLY A 103 7.57 1.52 -9.89
N ILE A 104 8.37 2.27 -9.13
CA ILE A 104 8.92 3.58 -9.55
C ILE A 104 9.84 3.39 -10.77
N PHE A 105 10.72 2.39 -10.73
CA PHE A 105 11.64 2.09 -11.82
C PHE A 105 10.91 1.73 -13.13
N LEU A 106 9.91 0.83 -13.06
CA LEU A 106 9.09 0.47 -14.21
C LEU A 106 8.30 1.67 -14.74
N ASN A 107 7.73 2.49 -13.86
CA ASN A 107 7.01 3.70 -14.29
C ASN A 107 7.91 4.68 -15.07
N PHE A 108 9.20 4.75 -14.74
CA PHE A 108 10.18 5.60 -15.43
C PHE A 108 10.70 4.98 -16.74
N VAL A 109 10.91 3.67 -16.78
CA VAL A 109 11.47 2.96 -17.94
C VAL A 109 10.41 2.69 -19.02
N LEU A 110 9.15 2.44 -18.64
CA LEU A 110 8.09 2.10 -19.60
C LEU A 110 7.55 3.35 -20.32
N PRO A 111 7.68 3.44 -21.66
CA PRO A 111 7.18 4.56 -22.45
C PRO A 111 5.65 4.63 -22.47
N GLU A 112 5.09 5.85 -22.56
CA GLU A 112 3.64 6.12 -22.50
C GLU A 112 2.82 5.48 -23.63
N HIS A 113 3.45 5.08 -24.74
CA HIS A 113 2.81 4.28 -25.80
C HIS A 113 3.61 2.97 -25.94
N ALA A 114 2.94 1.84 -25.74
CA ALA A 114 3.53 0.57 -26.09
C ALA A 114 3.59 0.49 -27.62
N ALA A 115 4.76 0.22 -28.20
CA ALA A 115 4.92 0.05 -29.66
C ALA A 115 3.91 -0.97 -30.27
N ASN A 116 3.40 -1.88 -29.45
CA ASN A 116 2.39 -2.87 -29.85
C ASN A 116 0.95 -2.33 -29.95
N GLU A 117 0.65 -1.11 -29.48
CA GLU A 117 -0.63 -0.42 -29.74
C GLU A 117 -0.59 0.28 -31.10
N GLU A 118 0.56 0.86 -31.48
CA GLU A 118 0.77 1.44 -32.82
C GLU A 118 0.74 0.36 -33.92
N GLU A 119 1.24 -0.85 -33.67
CA GLU A 119 1.17 -1.97 -34.63
C GLU A 119 -0.24 -2.55 -34.80
N ALA A 120 -1.06 -2.57 -33.74
CA ALA A 120 -2.44 -3.04 -33.81
C ALA A 120 -3.34 -2.05 -34.57
N GLU A 121 -3.17 -0.74 -34.32
CA GLU A 121 -3.91 0.31 -35.03
C GLU A 121 -3.51 0.41 -36.51
N LYS A 122 -2.24 0.15 -36.85
CA LYS A 122 -1.78 0.08 -38.25
C LYS A 122 -2.30 -1.14 -39.00
N ASN A 123 -2.47 -2.29 -38.34
CA ASN A 123 -2.91 -3.53 -38.99
C ASN A 123 -4.43 -3.57 -39.24
N ASP A 124 -5.21 -2.78 -38.50
CA ASP A 124 -6.65 -2.60 -38.76
C ASP A 124 -6.96 -1.55 -39.85
N LEU A 125 -5.94 -0.79 -40.30
CA LEU A 125 -6.03 0.23 -41.35
C LEU A 125 -5.48 -0.22 -42.72
N ILE A 126 -5.07 -1.49 -42.87
CA ILE A 126 -4.58 -2.09 -44.14
C ILE A 126 -5.56 -3.15 -44.64
#